data_AF-A0A1A6FPQ9-F1
#
_entry.id   AF-A0A1A6FPQ9-F1
#
_cell.length_a   1.000
_cell.length_b   1.000
_cell.length_c   1.000
_cell.angle_alpha   90.00
_cell.angle_beta   90.00
_cell.angle_gamma   90.00
#
_symmetry.space_group_name_H-M   'P 1'
#
loop_
_entity.id
_entity.type
_entity.pdbx_description
1 polymer ?
#
loop_
_entity_poly.entity_id
_entity_poly.type
_entity_poly.pdbx_seq_one_letter_code
_entity_poly.pdbx_strand_id
1 'polypeptide(L)' 'MAAKGVDMPVDQELERLLARSLEQTDALLERNEVTWETASRGVEAIALDLERRYPERTDWIRAQVADWRRRRAH' A
#
# COMPACT_ATOMS: atom_id res chain seq x y z
N MET A 1 24.67 -22.21 -8.16
CA MET A 1 23.83 -21.31 -7.36
C MET A 1 22.81 -20.69 -8.30
N ALA A 2 21.56 -21.15 -8.27
CA ALA A 2 20.48 -20.57 -9.04
C ALA A 2 19.48 -20.01 -8.02
N ALA A 3 19.27 -18.68 -8.03
CA ALA A 3 18.19 -18.08 -7.29
C ALA A 3 16.88 -18.63 -7.89
N LYS A 4 16.25 -19.56 -7.17
CA LYS A 4 14.91 -20.04 -7.51
C LYS A 4 14.01 -18.82 -7.60
N GLY A 5 13.51 -18.52 -8.80
CA GLY A 5 12.34 -17.68 -8.98
C GLY A 5 11.22 -18.34 -8.19
N VAL A 6 10.94 -17.79 -7.01
CA VAL A 6 9.83 -18.23 -6.18
C VAL A 6 8.60 -17.70 -6.85
N ASP A 7 7.79 -18.61 -7.39
CA ASP A 7 6.43 -18.36 -7.82
C ASP A 7 5.64 -17.90 -6.58
N MET A 8 5.72 -16.60 -6.30
CA MET A 8 5.13 -16.01 -5.11
C MET A 8 3.63 -15.94 -5.35
N PRO A 9 2.79 -16.45 -4.43
CA PRO A 9 1.35 -16.33 -4.56
C PRO A 9 0.97 -14.86 -4.76
N VAL A 10 0.06 -14.61 -5.70
CA VAL A 10 -0.43 -13.26 -6.04
C VAL A 10 -0.85 -12.46 -4.80
N ASP A 11 -1.46 -13.14 -3.82
CA ASP A 11 -1.85 -12.54 -2.54
C ASP A 11 -0.64 -12.02 -1.73
N GLN A 12 0.46 -12.78 -1.69
CA GLN A 12 1.69 -12.33 -1.00
C GLN A 12 2.38 -11.18 -1.73
N GLU A 13 2.27 -11.13 -3.07
CA GLU A 13 2.80 -10.00 -3.84
C GLU A 13 2.01 -8.73 -3.53
N LEU A 14 0.68 -8.80 -3.60
CA LEU A 14 -0.22 -7.68 -3.29
C LEU A 14 0.03 -7.17 -1.86
N GLU A 15 0.07 -8.07 -0.88
CA GLU A 15 0.33 -7.73 0.52
C GLU A 15 1.63 -6.95 0.68
N ARG A 16 2.72 -7.43 0.07
CA ARG A 16 4.02 -6.78 0.12
C ARG A 16 4.02 -5.41 -0.58
N LEU A 17 3.39 -5.31 -1.74
CA LEU A 17 3.33 -4.06 -2.51
C LEU A 17 2.58 -2.98 -1.74
N LEU A 18 1.41 -3.32 -1.18
CA LEU A 18 0.61 -2.37 -0.42
C LEU A 18 1.32 -1.97 0.89
N ALA A 19 1.81 -2.95 1.66
CA ALA A 19 2.52 -2.68 2.92
C ALA A 19 3.73 -1.75 2.70
N ARG A 20 4.58 -2.07 1.71
CA ARG A 20 5.76 -1.25 1.40
C ARG A 20 5.39 0.16 0.96
N SER A 21 4.31 0.32 0.18
CA SER A 21 3.84 1.63 -0.27
C SER A 21 3.37 2.49 0.91
N LEU A 22 2.67 1.89 1.88
CA LEU A 22 2.22 2.58 3.09
C LEU A 22 3.40 2.95 4.00
N GLU A 23 4.34 2.03 4.22
CA GLU A 23 5.58 2.29 4.99
C GLU A 23 6.43 3.40 4.38
N GLN A 24 6.56 3.45 3.05
CA GLN A 24 7.28 4.51 2.36
C GLN A 24 6.56 5.86 2.51
N THR A 25 5.24 5.87 2.38
CA THR A 25 4.44 7.09 2.58
C THR A 25 4.59 7.62 4.00
N ASP A 26 4.57 6.72 4.98
CA ASP A 26 4.80 7.01 6.39
C ASP A 26 6.17 7.65 6.64
N ALA A 27 7.22 7.09 6.04
CA ALA A 27 8.57 7.66 6.15
C ALA A 27 8.65 9.07 5.54
N LEU A 28 7.94 9.35 4.44
CA LEU A 28 7.89 10.69 3.85
C LEU A 28 7.16 11.70 4.75
N LEU A 29 6.07 11.26 5.40
CA LEU A 29 5.33 12.08 6.36
C LEU A 29 6.17 12.39 7.60
N GLU A 30 6.84 11.40 8.18
CA GLU A 30 7.70 11.57 9.36
C GLU A 30 8.88 12.51 9.10
N ARG A 31 9.39 12.53 7.86
CA ARG A 31 10.46 13.43 7.41
C ARG A 31 9.94 14.81 7.00
N ASN A 32 8.63 15.06 7.10
CA ASN A 32 7.95 16.28 6.63
C ASN A 32 8.23 16.60 5.14
N GLU A 33 8.51 15.58 4.32
CA GLU A 33 8.79 15.74 2.89
C GLU A 33 7.50 15.89 2.06
N VAL A 34 6.36 15.46 2.62
CA VAL A 34 5.03 15.61 2.03
C VAL A 34 4.00 16.00 3.09
N THR A 35 2.94 16.70 2.67
CA THR A 35 1.80 16.96 3.55
C THR A 35 0.92 15.73 3.69
N TRP A 36 0.12 15.68 4.75
CA TRP A 36 -0.89 14.65 4.96
C TRP A 36 -1.87 14.54 3.78
N GLU A 37 -2.30 15.65 3.20
CA GLU A 37 -3.21 15.67 2.06
C GLU A 37 -2.56 15.04 0.82
N THR A 38 -1.31 15.41 0.52
CA THR A 38 -0.54 14.85 -0.60
C THR A 38 -0.32 13.34 -0.41
N ALA A 39 0.11 12.92 0.78
CA ALA A 39 0.30 11.51 1.11
C ALA A 39 -1.00 10.70 0.97
N SER A 40 -2.10 11.21 1.52
CA SER A 40 -3.41 10.55 1.47
C SER A 40 -3.91 10.34 0.05
N ARG A 41 -3.70 11.33 -0.84
CA ARG A 41 -4.01 11.21 -2.27
C ARG A 41 -3.09 10.22 -2.99
N GLY A 42 -1.80 10.21 -2.64
CA GLY A 42 -0.84 9.24 -3.20
C GLY A 42 -1.21 7.80 -2.86
N VAL A 43 -1.54 7.54 -1.59
CA VAL A 43 -2.00 6.21 -1.14
C VAL A 43 -3.30 5.81 -1.84
N GLU A 44 -4.25 6.75 -2.01
CA GLU A 44 -5.51 6.47 -2.71
C GLU A 44 -5.28 6.15 -4.19
N ALA A 45 -4.35 6.84 -4.86
CA ALA A 45 -3.98 6.52 -6.25
C ALA A 45 -3.36 5.12 -6.37
N ILE A 46 -2.49 4.73 -5.44
CA ILE A 46 -1.91 3.38 -5.39
C ILE A 46 -3.00 2.33 -5.15
N ALA A 47 -3.91 2.59 -4.21
CA ALA A 47 -5.03 1.71 -3.92
C ALA A 47 -5.90 1.48 -5.16
N LEU A 48 -6.25 2.54 -5.89
CA LEU A 48 -7.04 2.44 -7.13
C LEU A 48 -6.32 1.64 -8.22
N ASP A 49 -5.00 1.77 -8.37
CA ASP A 49 -4.22 0.95 -9.30
C ASP A 49 -4.21 -0.52 -8.89
N LEU A 50 -4.05 -0.81 -7.59
CA LEU A 50 -4.10 -2.18 -7.07
C LEU A 50 -5.51 -2.78 -7.20
N GLU A 51 -6.57 -2.02 -6.93
CA GLU A 51 -7.97 -2.47 -7.12
C GLU A 51 -8.23 -2.87 -8.58
N ARG A 52 -7.63 -2.17 -9.55
CA ARG A 52 -7.75 -2.52 -10.97
C ARG A 52 -6.99 -3.79 -11.34
N ARG A 53 -5.85 -4.06 -10.69
CA ARG A 53 -5.02 -5.25 -10.93
C ARG A 53 -5.53 -6.49 -10.21
N TYR A 54 -6.16 -6.30 -9.04
CA TYR A 54 -6.65 -7.34 -8.14
C TYR A 54 -8.10 -7.06 -7.73
N PRO A 55 -9.06 -7.11 -8.68
CA PRO A 55 -10.45 -6.76 -8.41
C PRO A 55 -11.09 -7.61 -7.31
N GLU A 56 -10.69 -8.88 -7.19
CA GLU A 56 -11.12 -9.83 -6.15
C GLU A 56 -10.56 -9.52 -4.75
N ARG A 57 -9.69 -8.51 -4.62
CA ARG A 57 -9.10 -8.05 -3.35
C ARG A 57 -9.47 -6.61 -3.00
N THR A 58 -10.39 -6.00 -3.74
CA THR A 58 -10.82 -4.61 -3.54
C THR A 58 -11.18 -4.31 -2.08
N ASP A 59 -12.02 -5.13 -1.45
CA ASP A 59 -12.45 -4.92 -0.06
C ASP A 59 -11.27 -5.01 0.92
N TRP A 60 -10.35 -5.93 0.68
CA TRP A 60 -9.14 -6.07 1.49
C TRP A 60 -8.22 -4.85 1.33
N ILE A 61 -7.98 -4.38 0.10
CA ILE A 61 -7.15 -3.18 -0.19
C ILE A 61 -7.73 -1.96 0.54
N ARG A 62 -9.05 -1.74 0.41
CA ARG A 62 -9.75 -0.63 1.07
C ARG A 62 -9.65 -0.71 2.58
N ALA A 63 -9.79 -1.91 3.15
CA ALA A 63 -9.65 -2.11 4.58
C ALA A 63 -8.25 -1.74 5.09
N GLN A 64 -7.18 -2.13 4.37
CA GLN A 64 -5.81 -1.77 4.73
C GLN A 64 -5.56 -0.26 4.68
N VAL A 65 -6.04 0.40 3.62
CA VAL A 65 -5.90 1.86 3.46
C VAL A 65 -6.70 2.61 4.53
N ALA A 66 -7.92 2.17 4.83
CA ALA A 66 -8.73 2.75 5.89
C ALA A 66 -8.08 2.59 7.26
N ASP A 67 -7.48 1.42 7.53
CA ASP A 67 -6.76 1.18 8.77
C ASP A 67 -5.53 2.08 8.92
N TRP A 68 -4.73 2.19 7.86
CA TRP A 68 -3.60 3.12 7.80
C TRP A 68 -4.02 4.57 8.09
N ARG A 69 -5.12 5.04 7.48
CA ARG A 69 -5.67 6.39 7.73
C ARG A 69 -6.06 6.58 9.19
N ARG A 70 -6.72 5.60 9.82
CA ARG A 70 -7.10 5.68 11.24
C ARG A 70 -5.89 5.77 12.15
N ARG A 71 -4.86 4.96 11.93
CA ARG A 71 -3.63 4.94 12.76
C ARG A 71 -2.87 6.26 12.73
N ARG A 72 -2.95 7.01 11.64
CA ARG A 72 -2.25 8.30 11.45
C ARG A 72 -3.09 9.54 11.79
N ALA A 73 -4.41 9.38 11.93
CA ALA A 73 -5.30 10.46 12.35
C ALA A 73 -5.34 10.66 13.89
N HIS A 74 -4.72 9.74 14.64
CA HIS A 74 -4.53 9.79 16.09
C HIS A 74 -3.09 10.19 16.42
#